data_AF-A0A8X6FFF0-F1
#
_entry.id   AF-A0A8X6FFF0-F1
#
_cell.length_a   1.000
_cell.length_b   1.000
_cell.length_c   1.000
_cell.angle_alpha   90.00
_cell.angle_beta   90.00
_cell.angle_gamma   90.00
#
_symmetry.space_group_name_H-M   'P 1'
#
loop_
_entity.id
_entity.type
_entity.pdbx_description
1 polymer ?
#
loop_
_entity_poly.entity_id
_entity_poly.type
_entity_poly.pdbx_seq_one_letter_code
_entity_poly.pdbx_strand_id
1 'polypeptide(L)' 'MILPSRVHVDYRAACFCHRNLIEIGYVCSVCLSIFCTFSPICSTCQTAFKLGPLPTIIGKKKRKQMPLRQ' A
#
# COMPACT_ATOMS: atom_id res chain seq x y z
N MET A 1 16.85 -32.30 -26.80
CA MET A 1 16.27 -31.76 -25.55
C MET A 1 16.03 -30.27 -25.76
N ILE A 2 14.78 -29.83 -25.66
CA ILE A 2 14.35 -28.44 -25.89
C ILE A 2 14.18 -27.80 -24.52
N LEU A 3 14.84 -26.68 -24.25
CA LEU A 3 14.70 -25.96 -22.98
C LEU A 3 13.38 -25.16 -23.00
N PRO A 4 12.52 -25.25 -21.98
CA PRO A 4 11.27 -24.47 -21.95
C PRO A 4 11.57 -22.97 -21.98
N SER A 5 10.82 -22.24 -22.81
CA SER A 5 10.90 -20.78 -22.92
C SER A 5 10.60 -20.13 -21.57
N ARG A 6 11.41 -19.14 -21.18
CA ARG A 6 11.23 -18.40 -19.92
C ARG A 6 9.89 -17.67 -19.94
N VAL A 7 8.93 -18.18 -19.19
CA VAL A 7 7.65 -17.50 -18.97
C VAL A 7 7.90 -16.34 -18.02
N HIS A 8 7.47 -15.13 -18.41
CA HIS A 8 7.50 -13.98 -17.52
C HIS A 8 6.47 -14.21 -16.41
N VAL A 9 6.94 -14.26 -15.16
CA VAL A 9 6.09 -14.40 -13.98
C VAL A 9 5.85 -13.01 -13.40
N ASP A 10 4.59 -12.64 -13.19
CA ASP A 10 4.23 -11.42 -12.47
C ASP A 10 4.55 -11.58 -10.98
N TYR A 11 5.56 -10.87 -10.49
CA TYR A 11 5.95 -10.87 -9.07
C TYR A 11 5.13 -9.89 -8.20
N ARG A 12 4.06 -9.32 -8.77
CA ARG A 12 3.20 -8.37 -8.06
C ARG A 12 2.33 -9.10 -7.04
N ALA A 13 2.15 -8.48 -5.88
CA ALA A 13 1.23 -9.00 -4.87
C ALA A 13 -0.22 -8.71 -5.29
N ALA A 14 -1.15 -9.60 -4.95
CA ALA A 14 -2.57 -9.33 -5.04
C ALA A 14 -3.13 -8.97 -3.65
N CYS A 15 -3.95 -7.92 -3.57
CA CYS A 15 -4.61 -7.57 -2.32
C CYS A 15 -5.78 -8.51 -2.00
N PHE A 16 -6.00 -8.82 -0.72
CA PHE A 16 -7.15 -9.64 -0.32
C PHE A 16 -8.49 -8.89 -0.46
N CYS A 17 -8.49 -7.55 -0.40
CA CYS A 17 -9.72 -6.75 -0.49
C CYS A 17 -10.40 -6.85 -1.86
N HIS A 18 -9.65 -6.60 -2.93
CA HIS A 18 -10.20 -6.49 -4.29
C HIS A 18 -9.72 -7.62 -5.21
N ARG A 19 -8.78 -8.46 -4.77
CA ARG A 19 -8.10 -9.50 -5.58
C ARG A 19 -7.43 -8.94 -6.83
N ASN A 20 -7.05 -7.67 -6.79
CA ASN A 20 -6.31 -6.99 -7.84
C ASN A 20 -4.82 -6.99 -7.52
N LEU A 21 -4.00 -7.09 -8.57
CA LEU A 21 -2.55 -6.91 -8.50
C LEU A 21 -2.23 -5.46 -8.08
N ILE A 22 -1.32 -5.32 -7.12
CA ILE A 22 -0.84 -4.06 -6.59
C ILE A 22 0.70 -4.06 -6.57
N GLU A 23 1.28 -2.89 -6.76
CA GLU A 23 2.74 -2.71 -6.65
C GLU A 23 3.17 -2.40 -5.21
N ILE A 24 2.33 -1.70 -4.44
CA ILE A 24 2.58 -1.32 -3.04
C ILE A 24 1.36 -1.71 -2.21
N GLY A 25 1.59 -2.37 -1.07
CA GLY A 25 0.54 -2.79 -0.14
C GLY A 25 0.99 -2.83 1.31
N TYR A 26 0.02 -2.92 2.21
CA TYR A 26 0.23 -3.01 3.66
C TYR A 26 0.10 -4.47 4.10
N VAL A 27 1.10 -5.00 4.79
CA VAL A 27 1.14 -6.41 5.21
C VAL A 27 0.90 -6.51 6.71
N CYS A 28 0.04 -7.45 7.11
CA CYS A 28 -0.16 -7.73 8.52
C CYS A 28 0.95 -8.61 9.10
N SER A 29 1.59 -8.17 10.18
CA SER A 29 2.64 -8.95 10.84
C SER A 29 2.12 -10.21 11.55
N VAL A 30 0.82 -10.26 11.85
CA VAL A 30 0.21 -11.39 12.57
C VAL A 30 -0.29 -12.47 11.61
N CYS A 31 -1.08 -12.10 10.59
CA CYS A 31 -1.71 -13.05 9.68
C CYS A 31 -1.19 -13.00 8.24
N LEU A 32 -0.17 -12.19 7.94
CA LEU A 32 0.44 -12.03 6.61
C LEU A 32 -0.50 -11.57 5.49
N SER A 33 -1.71 -11.10 5.82
CA SER A 33 -2.67 -10.57 4.85
C SER A 33 -2.16 -9.25 4.24
N ILE A 34 -2.31 -9.10 2.92
CA ILE A 34 -1.90 -7.91 2.15
C ILE A 34 -3.12 -7.05 1.77
N PHE A 35 -3.05 -5.76 2.05
CA PHE A 35 -4.11 -4.79 1.77
C PHE A 35 -3.64 -3.67 0.84
N CYS A 36 -4.54 -3.22 -0.04
CA CYS A 36 -4.30 -2.13 -0.98
C CYS A 36 -4.41 -0.73 -0.36
N THR A 37 -5.02 -0.61 0.83
CA THR A 37 -5.20 0.66 1.54
C THR A 37 -4.80 0.50 3.00
N PHE A 38 -4.27 1.56 3.59
CA PHE A 38 -3.93 1.56 5.00
C PHE A 38 -5.20 1.53 5.85
N SER A 39 -5.23 0.67 6.86
CA SER A 39 -6.25 0.63 7.92
C SER A 39 -5.51 0.40 9.25
N PRO A 40 -5.90 1.04 10.36
CA PRO A 40 -5.30 0.81 11.67
C PRO A 40 -5.66 -0.56 12.26
N ILE A 41 -6.64 -1.26 11.69
CA ILE A 41 -7.09 -2.58 12.13
C ILE A 41 -7.07 -3.53 10.93
N CYS A 42 -6.48 -4.72 11.11
CA CYS A 42 -6.51 -5.78 10.11
C CYS A 42 -7.94 -6.34 9.99
N SER A 43 -8.52 -6.36 8.78
CA SER A 43 -9.86 -6.91 8.57
C SER A 43 -9.92 -8.45 8.69
N THR A 44 -8.79 -9.14 8.53
CA THR A 44 -8.72 -10.60 8.57
C THR A 44 -8.64 -11.15 9.99
N CYS A 45 -7.75 -10.61 10.83
CA CYS A 45 -7.52 -11.09 12.19
C CYS A 45 -7.88 -10.08 13.29
N GLN A 46 -8.47 -8.94 12.93
CA GLN A 46 -8.93 -7.87 13.83
C GLN A 46 -7.83 -7.28 14.74
N THR A 47 -6.56 -7.59 14.46
CA THR A 47 -5.44 -7.04 15.21
C THR A 47 -5.24 -5.58 14.84
N ALA A 48 -5.12 -4.72 15.85
CA ALA A 48 -4.71 -3.33 15.67
C ALA A 48 -3.22 -3.26 15.32
N PHE A 49 -2.90 -2.53 14.26
CA PHE A 49 -1.51 -2.29 13.91
C PHE A 49 -0.85 -1.40 14.96
N LYS A 50 0.14 -1.96 15.65
CA LYS A 50 1.03 -1.19 16.54
C LYS A 50 1.99 -0.37 15.68
N LEU A 51 1.45 0.67 15.06
CA LEU A 51 2.28 1.72 14.51
C LEU A 51 2.87 2.46 15.72
N GLY A 52 4.20 2.52 15.81
CA GLY A 52 4.85 3.54 16.64
C GLY A 52 4.36 4.94 16.22
N PRO A 53 4.79 6.03 16.89
CA PRO A 53 4.36 7.38 16.51
C PRO A 53 4.52 7.56 15.01
N LEU A 54 3.40 7.54 14.29
CA LEU A 54 3.38 7.71 12.84
C LEU A 54 3.99 9.09 12.62
N PRO A 55 4.99 9.27 11.74
CA PRO A 55 5.41 10.61 11.38
C PRO A 55 4.19 11.27 10.78
N THR A 56 3.52 12.12 11.57
CA THR A 56 2.34 12.82 11.15
C THR A 56 2.82 13.83 10.11
N ILE A 57 2.83 13.43 8.84
CA ILE A 57 2.91 14.36 7.72
C ILE A 57 1.55 15.08 7.69
N ILE A 58 1.36 15.96 8.67
CA ILE A 58 0.29 16.96 8.69
C ILE A 58 0.54 17.84 7.46
N GLY A 59 -0.28 17.64 6.44
CA GLY A 59 -0.44 18.60 5.38
C GLY A 59 -0.94 19.92 5.97
N LYS A 60 -0.07 20.92 6.03
CA LYS A 60 -0.45 22.32 6.19
C LYS A 60 0.33 23.17 5.18
N LYS A 61 -0.25 23.39 4.00
CA LYS A 61 -0.07 24.67 3.29
C LYS A 61 -1.41 25.17 2.78
N LYS A 62 -1.93 26.18 3.47
CA LYS A 62 -3.07 26.99 3.05
C LYS A 62 -2.76 27.62 1.69
N ARG A 63 -3.67 27.48 0.72
CA ARG A 63 -3.66 28.28 -0.50
C ARG A 63 -3.89 29.76 -0.13
N LYS A 64 -2.92 30.63 -0.41
CA LYS A 64 -3.17 32.05 -0.67
C LYS A 64 -2.54 32.38 -2.02
N GLN A 65 -3.41 32.77 -2.95
CA GLN A 65 -3.12 33.18 -4.31
C GLN A 65 -2.43 34.55 -4.29
N MET A 66 -1.44 34.79 -5.15
CA MET A 66 -0.92 36.14 -5.43
C MET A 66 -0.35 36.20 -6.86
N PRO A 67 -0.58 37.30 -7.60
CA PRO A 67 -0.77 37.27 -9.05
C PRO A 67 0.53 37.40 -9.87
N LEU A 68 0.37 37.08 -11.15
CA LEU A 68 1.34 37.17 -12.23
C LEU A 68 1.78 38.62 -12.49
N ARG A 69 3.09 38.88 -12.43
CA ARG A 69 3.85 40.00 -13.04
C ARG A 69 5.33 39.63 -12.85
N GLN A 70 6.22 39.70 -13.82
CA GLN A 70 6.40 40.65 -14.92
C GLN A 70 7.10 39.92 -16.08
#